data_AF-A0A7J9K6J0-F1
#
_entry.id   AF-A0A7J9K6J0-F1
#
_cell.length_a   1.000
_cell.length_b   1.000
_cell.length_c   1.000
_cell.angle_alpha   90.00
_cell.angle_beta   90.00
_cell.angle_gamma   90.00
#
_symmetry.space_group_name_H-M   'P 1'
#
loop_
_entity.id
_entity.type
_entity.pdbx_description
1 polymer ?
#
loop_
_entity_poly.entity_id
_entity_poly.type
_entity_poly.pdbx_seq_one_letter_code
_entity_poly.pdbx_strand_id
1 'polypeptide(L)'
;SWNGNIYAIKACDGSLVWEKNLDELTGLNATGFIVNVNWTVARATPTIADDLLIIGISGPAIVIAVERITGELVWSTQLDNHPAGIITMSGTYSCRHFYVGTSSAESGVSIEQCCTFRGSFAKLDVRSGKVLWQTFTLPDNFGQTGGYAGAAVWGSSPSIDRTRNHVYVGTGNLYSAPLRVRQCQEAENNQTVPTSPGKCVEPENHSDSIVAFDLETGAIKWYRQLGGL
;
A
#
# COMPACT_ATOMS: atom_id res chain seq x y z
N SER A 1 8.05 -14.55 -0.04
CA SER A 1 9.12 -15.08 0.83
C SER A 1 10.29 -14.12 0.90
N TRP A 2 11.13 -14.22 1.94
CA TRP A 2 12.38 -13.47 2.06
C TRP A 2 13.53 -14.05 1.25
N ASN A 3 13.43 -15.29 0.76
CA ASN A 3 14.45 -15.92 -0.10
C ASN A 3 14.20 -15.71 -1.60
N GLY A 4 13.29 -14.79 -1.96
CA GLY A 4 12.98 -14.46 -3.36
C GLY A 4 12.09 -15.44 -4.09
N ASN A 5 11.68 -16.54 -3.45
CA ASN A 5 10.86 -17.56 -4.10
C ASN A 5 9.40 -17.56 -3.62
N ILE A 6 8.51 -18.06 -4.46
CA ILE A 6 7.13 -18.42 -4.14
C ILE A 6 6.93 -19.91 -4.39
N TYR A 7 6.05 -20.51 -3.60
CA TYR A 7 5.91 -21.96 -3.51
C TYR A 7 4.45 -22.37 -3.54
N ALA A 8 4.15 -23.48 -4.21
CA ALA A 8 2.97 -24.29 -3.94
C ALA A 8 3.39 -25.65 -3.41
N ILE A 9 2.76 -26.05 -2.31
CA ILE A 9 3.06 -27.28 -1.59
C ILE A 9 1.75 -28.02 -1.35
N LYS A 10 1.74 -29.34 -1.47
CA LYS A 10 0.56 -30.14 -1.12
C LYS A 10 0.36 -30.17 0.39
N ALA A 11 -0.83 -29.82 0.84
CA ALA A 11 -1.15 -29.77 2.26
C ALA A 11 -1.10 -31.15 2.95
N CYS A 12 -1.31 -32.25 2.21
CA CYS A 12 -1.40 -33.60 2.78
C CYS A 12 -0.05 -34.22 3.15
N ASP A 13 1.01 -33.92 2.40
CA ASP A 13 2.32 -34.57 2.53
C ASP A 13 3.52 -33.62 2.50
N GLY A 14 3.29 -32.32 2.27
CA GLY A 14 4.36 -31.33 2.19
C GLY A 14 5.18 -31.41 0.89
N SER A 15 4.78 -32.19 -0.10
CA SER A 15 5.49 -32.29 -1.37
C SER A 15 5.36 -30.99 -2.19
N LEU A 16 6.48 -30.58 -2.81
CA LEU A 16 6.54 -29.41 -3.67
C LEU A 16 5.76 -29.67 -4.97
N VAL A 17 4.85 -28.75 -5.32
CA VAL A 17 4.15 -28.75 -6.61
C VAL A 17 4.92 -27.89 -7.61
N TRP A 18 5.24 -26.66 -7.22
CA TRP A 18 6.10 -25.77 -7.99
C TRP A 18 6.81 -24.77 -7.06
N GLU A 19 7.95 -24.30 -7.53
CA GLU A 19 8.74 -23.21 -6.98
C GLU A 19 9.04 -22.24 -8.11
N LYS A 20 8.90 -20.94 -7.85
CA LYS A 20 9.24 -19.88 -8.81
C LYS A 20 10.05 -18.81 -8.13
N ASN A 21 11.15 -18.40 -8.75
CA ASN A 21 11.93 -17.26 -8.33
C ASN A 21 11.27 -15.96 -8.84
N LEU A 22 11.11 -14.96 -7.98
CA LEU A 22 10.44 -13.71 -8.32
C LEU A 22 11.23 -12.87 -9.32
N ASP A 23 12.57 -12.87 -9.27
CA ASP A 23 13.40 -12.11 -10.22
C ASP A 23 13.26 -12.71 -11.62
N GLU A 24 13.40 -14.03 -11.75
CA GLU A 24 13.24 -14.74 -13.03
C GLU A 24 11.83 -14.60 -13.60
N LEU A 25 10.83 -14.67 -12.72
CA LEU A 25 9.42 -14.63 -13.11
C LEU A 25 8.99 -13.25 -13.60
N THR A 26 9.52 -12.19 -12.98
CA THR A 26 9.03 -10.81 -13.20
C THR A 26 10.02 -9.93 -13.97
N GLY A 27 11.30 -10.32 -14.04
CA GLY A 27 12.39 -9.48 -14.55
C GLY A 27 12.73 -8.28 -13.67
N LEU A 28 12.20 -8.23 -12.44
CA LEU A 28 12.46 -7.15 -11.48
C LEU A 28 13.80 -7.37 -10.77
N ASN A 29 14.41 -6.24 -10.39
CA ASN A 29 15.61 -6.22 -9.56
C ASN A 29 15.27 -5.63 -8.19
N ALA A 30 16.06 -5.99 -7.18
CA ALA A 30 15.98 -5.33 -5.89
C ALA A 30 16.18 -3.82 -6.01
N THR A 31 15.34 -3.06 -5.31
CA THR A 31 15.38 -1.60 -5.30
C THR A 31 16.47 -1.02 -4.39
N GLY A 32 17.09 -1.86 -3.55
CA GLY A 32 18.14 -1.45 -2.59
C GLY A 32 17.61 -0.74 -1.33
N PHE A 33 16.29 -0.52 -1.20
CA PHE A 33 15.70 0.10 -0.01
C PHE A 33 15.46 -0.87 1.15
N ILE A 34 15.53 -2.18 0.89
CA ILE A 34 15.45 -3.19 1.93
C ILE A 34 16.89 -3.61 2.30
N VAL A 35 17.31 -3.22 3.50
CA VAL A 35 18.67 -3.48 4.01
C VAL A 35 18.96 -4.98 4.00
N ASN A 36 20.13 -5.35 3.47
CA ASN A 36 20.62 -6.73 3.34
C ASN A 36 19.75 -7.64 2.45
N VAL A 37 18.94 -7.08 1.54
CA VAL A 37 18.16 -7.85 0.56
C VAL A 37 18.47 -7.33 -0.84
N ASN A 38 19.12 -8.19 -1.64
CA ASN A 38 19.59 -7.86 -2.99
C ASN A 38 18.80 -8.56 -4.10
N TRP A 39 17.63 -9.12 -3.79
CA TRP A 39 16.71 -9.77 -4.72
C TRP A 39 15.27 -9.32 -4.48
N THR A 40 14.37 -9.59 -5.41
CA THR A 40 12.94 -9.27 -5.26
C THR A 40 12.32 -10.16 -4.20
N VAL A 41 11.61 -9.56 -3.24
CA VAL A 41 10.92 -10.30 -2.18
C VAL A 41 9.45 -9.93 -2.12
N ALA A 42 8.66 -10.87 -1.61
CA ALA A 42 7.25 -10.66 -1.30
C ALA A 42 7.03 -10.92 0.18
N ARG A 43 6.62 -9.91 0.93
CA ARG A 43 6.34 -10.03 2.38
C ARG A 43 4.87 -10.35 2.65
N ALA A 44 3.97 -9.85 1.81
CA ALA A 44 2.53 -9.99 1.99
C ALA A 44 2.07 -11.45 1.83
N THR A 45 0.99 -11.81 2.54
CA THR A 45 0.31 -13.09 2.33
C THR A 45 -0.30 -13.11 0.94
N PRO A 46 0.03 -14.11 0.10
CA PRO A 46 -0.58 -14.27 -1.21
C PRO A 46 -2.10 -14.46 -1.10
N THR A 47 -2.84 -13.89 -2.05
CA THR A 47 -4.30 -13.98 -2.10
C THR A 47 -4.73 -14.97 -3.18
N ILE A 48 -5.53 -15.97 -2.81
CA ILE A 48 -6.15 -16.87 -3.79
C ILE A 48 -7.35 -16.16 -4.40
N ALA A 49 -7.37 -16.03 -5.71
CA ALA A 49 -8.45 -15.42 -6.47
C ALA A 49 -8.81 -16.33 -7.66
N ASP A 50 -9.85 -17.14 -7.50
CA ASP A 50 -10.25 -18.18 -8.45
C ASP A 50 -9.10 -19.16 -8.77
N ASP A 51 -8.58 -19.13 -10.00
CA ASP A 51 -7.46 -19.91 -10.53
C ASP A 51 -6.10 -19.21 -10.40
N LEU A 52 -6.09 -17.98 -9.87
CA LEU A 52 -4.91 -17.15 -9.70
C LEU A 52 -4.43 -17.08 -8.25
N LEU A 53 -3.14 -16.81 -8.10
CA LEU A 53 -2.49 -16.43 -6.86
C LEU A 53 -1.92 -15.01 -7.03
N ILE A 54 -2.45 -14.05 -6.28
CA ILE A 54 -2.07 -12.64 -6.35
C ILE A 54 -1.08 -12.30 -5.24
N ILE A 55 0.01 -11.62 -5.59
CA ILE A 55 1.14 -11.36 -4.69
C ILE A 55 1.56 -9.88 -4.81
N GLY A 56 1.75 -9.24 -3.67
CA GLY A 56 2.37 -7.92 -3.58
C GLY A 56 3.90 -8.02 -3.45
N ILE A 57 4.62 -7.24 -4.25
CA ILE A 57 6.08 -7.17 -4.25
C ILE A 57 6.56 -6.08 -3.29
N SER A 58 7.52 -6.43 -2.44
CA SER A 58 8.15 -5.52 -1.50
C SER A 58 9.30 -4.75 -2.18
N GLY A 59 8.97 -3.97 -3.22
CA GLY A 59 9.95 -3.14 -3.94
C GLY A 59 10.32 -3.75 -5.28
N PRO A 60 9.91 -3.12 -6.42
CA PRO A 60 9.03 -1.94 -6.53
C PRO A 60 7.56 -2.22 -6.08
N ALA A 61 6.71 -1.18 -6.03
CA ALA A 61 5.29 -1.27 -5.65
C ALA A 61 4.44 -1.94 -6.75
N ILE A 62 4.69 -3.23 -6.96
CA ILE A 62 4.06 -4.04 -8.00
C ILE A 62 3.18 -5.12 -7.38
N VAL A 63 2.05 -5.39 -8.03
CA VAL A 63 1.22 -6.57 -7.80
C VAL A 63 1.36 -7.49 -8.99
N ILE A 64 1.56 -8.78 -8.75
CA ILE A 64 1.58 -9.80 -9.79
C ILE A 64 0.45 -10.81 -9.55
N ALA A 65 -0.02 -11.44 -10.62
CA ALA A 65 -0.77 -12.67 -10.53
C ALA A 65 -0.08 -13.79 -11.27
N VAL A 66 -0.09 -14.96 -10.66
CA VAL A 66 0.40 -16.20 -11.26
C VAL A 66 -0.72 -17.23 -11.31
N GLU A 67 -0.66 -18.14 -12.26
CA GLU A 67 -1.52 -19.32 -12.26
C GLU A 67 -1.26 -20.17 -11.02
N ARG A 68 -2.32 -20.56 -10.30
CA ARG A 68 -2.18 -21.31 -9.05
C ARG A 68 -1.57 -22.70 -9.24
N ILE A 69 -1.78 -23.32 -10.41
CA ILE A 69 -1.36 -24.70 -10.68
C ILE A 69 0.07 -24.77 -11.22
N THR A 70 0.51 -23.78 -11.99
CA THR A 70 1.80 -23.80 -12.70
C THR A 70 2.80 -22.79 -12.14
N GLY A 71 2.33 -21.75 -11.45
CA GLY A 71 3.13 -20.61 -11.01
C GLY A 71 3.56 -19.70 -12.16
N GLU A 72 2.98 -19.83 -13.36
CA GLU A 72 3.32 -18.97 -14.50
C GLU A 72 2.72 -17.57 -14.34
N LEU A 73 3.49 -16.54 -14.72
CA LEU A 73 3.05 -15.15 -14.63
C LEU A 73 1.91 -14.89 -15.61
N VAL A 74 0.79 -14.38 -15.11
CA VAL A 74 -0.38 -14.01 -15.93
C VAL A 74 -0.38 -12.51 -16.20
N TRP A 75 -0.17 -11.70 -15.16
CA TRP A 75 -0.07 -10.26 -15.29
C TRP A 75 0.79 -9.65 -14.17
N SER A 76 1.28 -8.44 -14.43
CA SER A 76 2.05 -7.61 -13.51
C SER A 76 1.56 -6.16 -13.62
N THR A 77 1.33 -5.50 -12.50
CA THR A 77 0.80 -4.13 -12.45
C THR A 77 1.54 -3.31 -11.41
N GLN A 78 2.13 -2.21 -11.85
CA GLN A 78 2.77 -1.24 -10.97
C GLN A 78 1.74 -0.24 -10.45
N LEU A 79 1.64 -0.13 -9.13
CA LEU A 79 0.71 0.78 -8.45
C LEU A 79 1.35 2.11 -8.06
N ASP A 80 2.67 2.13 -7.92
CA ASP A 80 3.40 3.35 -7.58
C ASP A 80 4.78 3.37 -8.27
N ASN A 81 5.17 4.53 -8.78
CA ASN A 81 6.45 4.74 -9.47
C ASN A 81 7.53 5.30 -8.53
N HIS A 82 7.20 5.57 -7.27
CA HIS A 82 8.14 6.04 -6.27
C HIS A 82 9.26 5.00 -6.09
N PRO A 83 10.56 5.40 -6.15
CA PRO A 83 11.68 4.45 -6.07
C PRO A 83 11.66 3.55 -4.83
N ALA A 84 11.26 4.13 -3.69
CA ALA A 84 11.11 3.41 -2.42
C ALA A 84 9.72 2.77 -2.23
N GLY A 85 8.85 2.79 -3.22
CA GLY A 85 7.50 2.23 -3.16
C GLY A 85 7.52 0.71 -3.03
N ILE A 86 6.69 0.18 -2.14
CA ILE A 86 6.59 -1.25 -1.82
C ILE A 86 5.13 -1.65 -1.55
N ILE A 87 4.78 -2.92 -1.80
CA ILE A 87 3.49 -3.52 -1.38
C ILE A 87 3.74 -4.46 -0.20
N THR A 88 3.30 -4.05 0.98
CA THR A 88 3.45 -4.81 2.23
C THR A 88 2.13 -5.30 2.80
N MET A 89 1.01 -4.74 2.33
CA MET A 89 -0.34 -5.13 2.71
C MET A 89 -0.72 -6.46 2.04
N SER A 90 -1.35 -7.35 2.81
CA SER A 90 -1.97 -8.55 2.24
C SER A 90 -3.31 -8.15 1.65
N GLY A 91 -3.47 -8.20 0.33
CA GLY A 91 -4.70 -7.75 -0.31
C GLY A 91 -5.91 -8.63 0.00
N THR A 92 -7.09 -8.20 -0.46
CA THR A 92 -8.32 -8.99 -0.35
C THR A 92 -8.97 -9.16 -1.70
N TYR A 93 -9.36 -10.41 -1.98
CA TYR A 93 -10.17 -10.77 -3.13
C TYR A 93 -11.66 -10.70 -2.78
N SER A 94 -12.44 -9.95 -3.54
CA SER A 94 -13.89 -9.86 -3.37
C SER A 94 -14.59 -9.52 -4.68
N CYS A 95 -15.57 -10.34 -5.07
CA CYS A 95 -16.38 -10.16 -6.28
C CYS A 95 -15.55 -9.88 -7.55
N ARG A 96 -14.56 -10.71 -7.87
CA ARG A 96 -13.66 -10.55 -9.04
C ARG A 96 -12.70 -9.36 -8.99
N HIS A 97 -12.58 -8.70 -7.83
CA HIS A 97 -11.69 -7.57 -7.65
C HIS A 97 -10.68 -7.82 -6.53
N PHE A 98 -9.50 -7.24 -6.69
CA PHE A 98 -8.42 -7.28 -5.71
C PHE A 98 -8.19 -5.90 -5.13
N TYR A 99 -8.12 -5.80 -3.80
CA TYR A 99 -7.98 -4.56 -3.07
C TYR A 99 -6.68 -4.55 -2.27
N VAL A 100 -5.85 -3.53 -2.46
CA VAL A 100 -4.52 -3.45 -1.83
C VAL A 100 -4.06 -2.00 -1.69
N GLY A 101 -3.23 -1.75 -0.68
CA GLY A 101 -2.63 -0.46 -0.41
C GLY A 101 -1.14 -0.40 -0.76
N THR A 102 -0.65 0.81 -1.02
CA THR A 102 0.76 1.09 -1.26
C THR A 102 1.44 1.61 0.01
N SER A 103 2.73 1.28 0.15
CA SER A 103 3.60 1.76 1.22
C SER A 103 4.94 2.20 0.64
N SER A 104 5.80 2.79 1.47
CA SER A 104 7.15 3.17 1.08
C SER A 104 8.16 2.84 2.15
N ALA A 105 9.39 2.59 1.71
CA ALA A 105 10.58 2.49 2.54
C ALA A 105 11.27 3.85 2.77
N GLU A 106 10.69 4.97 2.28
CA GLU A 106 11.23 6.32 2.46
C GLU A 106 11.44 6.71 3.93
N SER A 107 10.67 6.15 4.86
CA SER A 107 10.88 6.43 6.29
C SER A 107 12.28 6.03 6.80
N GLY A 108 13.04 5.24 6.02
CA GLY A 108 14.42 4.86 6.30
C GLY A 108 15.50 5.65 5.54
N VAL A 109 15.14 6.61 4.68
CA VAL A 109 16.12 7.47 3.96
C VAL A 109 16.44 8.74 4.75
N SER A 110 17.51 9.45 4.38
CA SER A 110 17.87 10.69 5.09
C SER A 110 16.82 11.78 4.89
N ILE A 111 16.65 12.64 5.89
CA ILE A 111 15.68 13.74 5.86
C ILE A 111 15.91 14.67 4.66
N GLU A 112 17.15 14.85 4.18
CA GLU A 112 17.44 15.71 3.03
C GLU A 112 16.96 15.12 1.69
N GLN A 113 16.82 13.80 1.59
CA GLN A 113 16.35 13.09 0.39
C GLN A 113 14.85 12.76 0.46
N CYS A 114 14.21 13.06 1.58
CA CYS A 114 12.82 12.74 1.89
C CYS A 114 11.96 14.02 1.92
N CYS A 115 10.66 13.98 1.66
CA CYS A 115 9.83 12.82 1.32
C CYS A 115 8.86 13.22 0.22
N THR A 116 8.55 12.30 -0.69
CA THR A 116 7.56 12.55 -1.76
C THR A 116 6.51 11.46 -1.92
N PHE A 117 6.67 10.29 -1.29
CA PHE A 117 5.69 9.22 -1.37
C PHE A 117 4.34 9.60 -0.76
N ARG A 118 3.25 9.19 -1.43
CA ARG A 118 1.89 9.31 -0.92
C ARG A 118 1.25 7.93 -0.90
N GLY A 119 0.76 7.51 0.27
CA GLY A 119 -0.01 6.29 0.40
C GLY A 119 -1.25 6.32 -0.48
N SER A 120 -1.60 5.17 -1.04
CA SER A 120 -2.79 5.00 -1.86
C SER A 120 -3.44 3.65 -1.62
N PHE A 121 -4.72 3.56 -1.93
CA PHE A 121 -5.48 2.32 -1.93
C PHE A 121 -6.10 2.11 -3.31
N ALA A 122 -6.03 0.88 -3.82
CA ALA A 122 -6.42 0.56 -5.19
C ALA A 122 -7.35 -0.65 -5.26
N LYS A 123 -8.21 -0.64 -6.28
CA LYS A 123 -9.01 -1.79 -6.74
C LYS A 123 -8.53 -2.19 -8.13
N LEU A 124 -8.20 -3.46 -8.30
CA LEU A 124 -7.79 -4.04 -9.56
C LEU A 124 -8.83 -5.07 -10.03
N ASP A 125 -9.01 -5.17 -11.34
CA ASP A 125 -9.63 -6.34 -11.96
C ASP A 125 -8.71 -7.55 -11.83
N VAL A 126 -9.22 -8.65 -11.30
CA VAL A 126 -8.40 -9.84 -10.98
C VAL A 126 -7.88 -10.55 -12.22
N ARG A 127 -8.62 -10.51 -13.34
CA ARG A 127 -8.23 -11.25 -14.55
C ARG A 127 -7.16 -10.54 -15.36
N SER A 128 -7.23 -9.21 -15.42
CA SER A 128 -6.34 -8.39 -16.26
C SER A 128 -5.27 -7.66 -15.48
N GLY A 129 -5.41 -7.52 -14.15
CA GLY A 129 -4.56 -6.65 -13.33
C GLY A 129 -4.88 -5.15 -13.51
N LYS A 130 -5.84 -4.79 -14.36
CA LYS A 130 -6.15 -3.38 -14.63
C LYS A 130 -6.60 -2.67 -13.35
N VAL A 131 -5.96 -1.55 -13.03
CA VAL A 131 -6.42 -0.62 -12.00
C VAL A 131 -7.76 -0.02 -12.42
N LEU A 132 -8.80 -0.29 -11.63
CA LEU A 132 -10.13 0.25 -11.85
C LEU A 132 -10.30 1.61 -11.16
N TRP A 133 -9.74 1.74 -9.96
CA TRP A 133 -9.55 3.01 -9.28
C TRP A 133 -8.35 2.93 -8.32
N GLN A 134 -7.77 4.08 -8.04
CA GLN A 134 -6.72 4.27 -7.05
C GLN A 134 -6.92 5.64 -6.40
N THR A 135 -6.93 5.67 -5.08
CA THR A 135 -7.20 6.88 -4.30
C THR A 135 -6.05 7.11 -3.33
N PHE A 136 -5.44 8.29 -3.40
CA PHE A 136 -4.38 8.72 -2.50
C PHE A 136 -4.96 9.22 -1.18
N THR A 137 -4.23 9.00 -0.09
CA THR A 137 -4.65 9.34 1.29
C THR A 137 -4.14 10.69 1.78
N LEU A 138 -3.42 11.42 0.92
CA LEU A 138 -2.86 12.74 1.21
C LEU A 138 -3.13 13.70 0.05
N PRO A 139 -3.08 15.03 0.29
CA PRO A 139 -3.07 16.04 -0.76
C PRO A 139 -1.93 15.82 -1.75
N ASP A 140 -2.09 16.33 -2.98
CA ASP A 140 -1.03 16.27 -3.98
C ASP A 140 0.16 17.14 -3.59
N ASN A 141 1.35 16.55 -3.64
CA ASN A 141 2.62 17.22 -3.40
C ASN A 141 3.38 17.50 -4.71
N PHE A 142 2.82 17.13 -5.86
CA PHE A 142 3.41 17.31 -7.19
C PHE A 142 4.81 16.69 -7.35
N GLY A 143 5.12 15.66 -6.55
CA GLY A 143 6.44 15.04 -6.50
C GLY A 143 7.52 15.93 -5.88
N GLN A 144 7.13 16.93 -5.08
CA GLN A 144 8.06 17.88 -4.45
C GLN A 144 8.20 17.61 -2.95
N THR A 145 9.42 17.77 -2.45
CA THR A 145 9.70 17.70 -1.02
C THR A 145 9.12 18.91 -0.28
N GLY A 146 8.92 18.77 1.03
CA GLY A 146 8.33 19.81 1.87
C GLY A 146 6.79 19.88 1.81
N GLY A 147 6.16 19.08 0.95
CA GLY A 147 4.72 18.82 0.97
C GLY A 147 4.34 17.70 1.95
N TYR A 148 3.08 17.26 1.83
CA TYR A 148 2.62 16.05 2.52
C TYR A 148 3.25 14.80 1.90
N ALA A 149 3.74 13.92 2.75
CA ALA A 149 4.22 12.60 2.36
C ALA A 149 3.94 11.58 3.47
N GLY A 150 3.92 10.30 3.12
CA GLY A 150 3.60 9.20 4.02
C GLY A 150 2.15 8.74 3.88
N ALA A 151 1.45 8.55 5.00
CA ALA A 151 0.12 7.98 5.10
C ALA A 151 -0.06 6.66 4.33
N ALA A 152 1.00 5.84 4.35
CA ALA A 152 1.04 4.53 3.72
C ALA A 152 -0.15 3.65 4.15
N VAL A 153 -0.65 2.84 3.23
CA VAL A 153 -1.72 1.85 3.49
C VAL A 153 -1.09 0.47 3.49
N TRP A 154 -0.49 0.12 4.63
CA TRP A 154 0.40 -1.04 4.78
C TRP A 154 -0.11 -2.11 5.76
N GLY A 155 -1.27 -1.86 6.38
CA GLY A 155 -1.85 -2.71 7.42
C GLY A 155 -2.25 -4.11 6.94
N SER A 156 -2.94 -4.85 7.82
CA SER A 156 -3.52 -6.15 7.48
C SER A 156 -4.60 -6.03 6.39
N SER A 157 -5.13 -7.17 5.95
CA SER A 157 -6.12 -7.23 4.87
C SER A 157 -7.33 -6.30 5.08
N PRO A 158 -7.76 -5.57 4.05
CA PRO A 158 -8.83 -4.60 4.17
C PRO A 158 -10.17 -5.29 4.43
N SER A 159 -10.98 -4.72 5.31
CA SER A 159 -12.32 -5.25 5.59
C SER A 159 -13.32 -4.75 4.55
N ILE A 160 -14.14 -5.64 3.98
CA ILE A 160 -15.11 -5.30 2.93
C ILE A 160 -16.53 -5.52 3.43
N ASP A 161 -17.36 -4.47 3.38
CA ASP A 161 -18.79 -4.52 3.64
C ASP A 161 -19.55 -4.27 2.34
N ARG A 162 -20.06 -5.36 1.74
CA ARG A 162 -20.82 -5.31 0.49
C ARG A 162 -22.20 -4.69 0.66
N THR A 163 -22.81 -4.80 1.83
CA THR A 163 -24.14 -4.23 2.09
C THR A 163 -24.08 -2.71 2.13
N ARG A 164 -22.99 -2.15 2.68
CA ARG A 164 -22.76 -0.70 2.71
C ARG A 164 -21.98 -0.18 1.49
N ASN A 165 -21.55 -1.05 0.60
CA ASN A 165 -20.68 -0.73 -0.54
C ASN A 165 -19.35 -0.07 -0.12
N HIS A 166 -18.74 -0.54 0.97
CA HIS A 166 -17.52 0.05 1.53
C HIS A 166 -16.37 -0.94 1.69
N VAL A 167 -15.15 -0.40 1.66
CA VAL A 167 -13.92 -1.06 2.09
C VAL A 167 -13.20 -0.18 3.11
N TYR A 168 -12.70 -0.79 4.17
CA TYR A 168 -12.12 -0.12 5.33
C TYR A 168 -10.64 -0.46 5.46
N VAL A 169 -9.84 0.58 5.68
CA VAL A 169 -8.39 0.47 5.90
C VAL A 169 -7.95 1.44 7.00
N GLY A 170 -6.78 1.16 7.57
CA GLY A 170 -6.00 2.12 8.34
C GLY A 170 -4.92 2.75 7.47
N THR A 171 -4.64 4.02 7.69
CA THR A 171 -3.52 4.75 7.09
C THR A 171 -2.44 4.99 8.13
N GLY A 172 -1.18 5.05 7.68
CA GLY A 172 -0.04 5.32 8.54
C GLY A 172 0.22 6.79 8.83
N ASN A 173 1.35 7.04 9.48
CA ASN A 173 1.81 8.37 9.84
C ASN A 173 2.30 9.19 8.64
N LEU A 174 2.40 10.50 8.84
CA LEU A 174 3.11 11.38 7.92
C LEU A 174 4.63 11.18 8.02
N TYR A 175 5.31 11.31 6.88
CA TYR A 175 6.76 11.42 6.80
C TYR A 175 7.19 12.89 6.74
N SER A 176 6.38 13.73 6.09
CA SER A 176 6.56 15.18 6.06
C SER A 176 5.21 15.90 5.94
N ALA A 177 5.20 17.17 6.33
CA ALA A 177 4.06 18.08 6.20
C ALA A 177 4.51 19.50 5.82
N PRO A 178 3.66 20.28 5.13
CA PRO A 178 3.93 21.66 4.78
C PRO A 178 4.37 22.50 5.99
N LEU A 179 5.32 23.41 5.79
CA LEU A 179 5.82 24.29 6.87
C LEU A 179 4.68 25.04 7.58
N ARG A 180 3.68 25.52 6.82
CA ARG A 180 2.50 26.20 7.38
C ARG A 180 1.72 25.34 8.37
N VAL A 181 1.61 24.04 8.09
CA VAL A 181 0.87 23.08 8.92
C VAL A 181 1.67 22.80 10.18
N ARG A 182 2.98 22.55 10.04
CA ARG A 182 3.88 22.33 11.17
C ARG A 182 3.92 23.52 12.13
N GLN A 183 4.06 24.74 11.61
CA GLN A 183 4.05 25.97 12.42
C GLN A 183 2.71 26.20 13.11
N CYS A 184 1.59 25.91 12.43
CA CYS A 184 0.27 26.00 13.01
C CYS A 184 0.11 24.98 14.17
N GLN A 185 0.55 23.74 13.96
CA GLN A 185 0.52 22.71 15.00
C GLN A 185 1.39 23.04 16.21
N GLU A 186 2.61 23.55 15.99
CA GLU A 186 3.48 24.02 17.08
C GLU A 186 2.81 25.13 17.91
N ALA A 187 2.05 26.02 17.27
CA ALA A 187 1.29 27.05 17.95
C ALA A 187 0.08 26.49 18.73
N GLU A 188 -0.58 25.44 18.24
CA GLU A 188 -1.66 24.75 18.97
C GLU A 188 -1.12 23.91 20.14
N ASN A 189 0.01 23.21 19.98
CA ASN A 189 0.64 22.37 21.01
C ASN A 189 1.14 23.19 22.21
N ASN A 190 1.44 24.47 22.02
CA ASN A 190 1.79 25.40 23.10
C ASN A 190 0.57 25.94 23.88
N GLN A 191 -0.65 25.50 23.54
CA GLN A 191 -1.87 25.86 24.26
C GLN A 191 -2.27 24.78 25.27
N THR A 192 -2.77 25.21 26.42
CA THR A 192 -3.24 24.30 27.49
C THR A 192 -4.64 23.76 27.26
N VAL A 193 -5.36 24.29 26.26
CA VAL A 193 -6.72 23.86 25.88
C VAL A 193 -6.67 23.32 24.46
N PRO A 194 -6.96 22.02 24.23
CA PRO A 194 -7.02 21.46 22.89
C PRO A 194 -8.13 22.13 22.08
N THR A 195 -7.84 22.55 20.85
CA THR A 195 -8.89 22.92 19.89
C THR A 195 -9.27 21.68 19.08
N SER A 196 -10.56 21.35 19.04
CA SER A 196 -11.08 20.21 18.27
C SER A 196 -12.25 20.68 17.40
N PRO A 197 -12.24 20.43 16.07
CA PRO A 197 -11.13 19.87 15.28
C PRO A 197 -9.93 20.84 15.19
N GLY A 198 -8.71 20.32 15.06
CA GLY A 198 -7.49 21.12 14.90
C GLY A 198 -7.59 21.97 13.63
N LYS A 199 -7.32 23.28 13.74
CA LYS A 199 -7.51 24.22 12.61
C LYS A 199 -6.42 24.09 11.55
N CYS A 200 -5.37 23.34 11.88
CA CYS A 200 -4.11 23.31 11.14
C CYS A 200 -4.05 22.24 10.05
N VAL A 201 -4.95 21.26 10.06
CA VAL A 201 -4.90 20.10 9.17
C VAL A 201 -5.95 20.21 8.06
N GLU A 202 -5.50 20.08 6.83
CA GLU A 202 -6.37 20.07 5.65
C GLU A 202 -7.30 18.85 5.66
N PRO A 203 -8.56 18.98 5.23
CA PRO A 203 -9.53 17.87 5.19
C PRO A 203 -9.07 16.65 4.39
N GLU A 204 -8.21 16.84 3.39
CA GLU A 204 -7.70 15.80 2.51
C GLU A 204 -6.47 15.07 3.07
N ASN A 205 -5.96 15.49 4.25
CA ASN A 205 -4.96 14.72 4.99
C ASN A 205 -5.67 13.61 5.77
N HIS A 206 -5.50 12.38 5.29
CA HIS A 206 -6.03 11.18 5.94
C HIS A 206 -4.91 10.33 6.54
N SER A 207 -3.84 10.93 7.07
CA SER A 207 -2.85 10.20 7.88
C SER A 207 -3.45 9.71 9.20
N ASP A 208 -2.88 8.65 9.77
CA ASP A 208 -3.24 8.06 11.08
C ASP A 208 -4.77 7.94 11.28
N SER A 209 -5.45 7.46 10.24
CA SER A 209 -6.91 7.47 10.12
C SER A 209 -7.46 6.07 9.85
N ILE A 210 -8.68 5.83 10.30
CA ILE A 210 -9.55 4.80 9.72
C ILE A 210 -10.30 5.45 8.57
N VAL A 211 -10.24 4.85 7.38
CA VAL A 211 -10.85 5.40 6.16
C VAL A 211 -11.79 4.37 5.54
N ALA A 212 -12.98 4.83 5.12
CA ALA A 212 -13.93 4.05 4.34
C ALA A 212 -13.98 4.56 2.90
N PHE A 213 -13.69 3.68 1.95
CA PHE A 213 -13.79 3.96 0.52
C PHE A 213 -15.04 3.32 -0.06
N ASP A 214 -15.66 3.97 -1.04
CA ASP A 214 -16.66 3.37 -1.91
C ASP A 214 -16.05 2.21 -2.71
N LEU A 215 -16.69 1.04 -2.72
CA LEU A 215 -16.18 -0.11 -3.48
C LEU A 215 -16.17 0.12 -4.99
N GLU A 216 -17.08 0.96 -5.51
CA GLU A 216 -17.23 1.16 -6.94
C GLU A 216 -16.35 2.31 -7.44
N THR A 217 -16.38 3.45 -6.75
CA THR A 217 -15.71 4.66 -7.22
C THR A 217 -14.34 4.91 -6.59
N GLY A 218 -14.03 4.27 -5.47
CA GLY A 218 -12.84 4.60 -4.67
C GLY A 218 -12.93 5.94 -3.95
N ALA A 219 -14.10 6.62 -3.95
CA ALA A 219 -14.28 7.86 -3.21
C ALA A 219 -14.27 7.61 -1.70
N ILE A 220 -13.59 8.46 -0.95
CA ILE A 220 -13.63 8.42 0.52
C ILE A 220 -15.02 8.86 0.98
N LYS A 221 -15.72 7.98 1.71
CA LYS A 221 -17.09 8.22 2.21
C LYS A 221 -17.09 8.85 3.58
N TRP A 222 -16.17 8.40 4.42
CA TRP A 222 -15.87 8.99 5.72
C TRP A 222 -14.48 8.56 6.14
N TYR A 223 -13.91 9.32 7.07
CA TYR A 223 -12.70 8.95 7.77
C TYR A 223 -12.82 9.35 9.24
N ARG A 224 -12.04 8.71 10.08
CA ARG A 224 -11.83 9.10 11.47
C ARG A 224 -10.33 9.14 11.72
N GLN A 225 -9.81 10.35 11.83
CA GLN A 225 -8.43 10.57 12.22
C GLN A 225 -8.26 10.27 13.71
N LEU A 226 -7.29 9.42 14.03
CA LEU A 226 -7.00 8.91 15.38
C LEU A 226 -5.69 9.48 15.93
N GLY A 227 -4.89 10.11 15.08
CA GLY A 227 -3.64 10.77 15.39
C GLY A 227 -3.11 11.45 14.13
N GLY A 228 -1.81 11.69 14.06
CA GLY A 228 -1.19 12.33 12.90
C GLY A 228 -1.10 13.84 13.08
N LEU A 229 0.10 14.22 13.51
CA LEU A 229 0.58 15.52 14.02
C LEU A 229 -0.02 15.95 15.36
#